data_AF-A0A1I4ILE1-F1
#
_entry.id   AF-A0A1I4ILE1-F1
#
_cell.length_a   1.000
_cell.length_b   1.000
_cell.length_c   1.000
_cell.angle_alpha   90.00
_cell.angle_beta   90.00
_cell.angle_gamma   90.00
#
_symmetry.space_group_name_H-M   'P 1'
#
loop_
_entity.id
_entity.type
_entity.pdbx_description
1 polymer ?
#
loop_
_entity_poly.entity_id
_entity_poly.type
_entity_poly.pdbx_seq_one_letter_code
_entity_poly.pdbx_strand_id
1 'polypeptide(L)' 'MSKHETTAADAAHYSKEFGSDMCASCGRRIDTTQWRPASTGRDDTGRYQMYVFCNEDCRGNWADS' A
#
# COMPACT_ATOMS: atom_id res chain seq x y z
N MET A 1 -34.04 3.38 6.50
CA MET A 1 -32.60 3.12 6.31
C MET A 1 -32.35 3.18 4.81
N SER A 2 -31.93 4.34 4.31
CA SER A 2 -31.89 4.64 2.87
C SER A 2 -30.84 3.80 2.17
N LYS A 3 -31.26 3.16 1.07
CA LYS A 3 -30.37 2.53 0.10
C LYS A 3 -29.74 3.66 -0.71
N HIS A 4 -28.41 3.81 -0.65
CA HIS A 4 -27.73 4.81 -1.46
C HIS A 4 -27.65 4.29 -2.90
N GLU A 5 -28.25 5.03 -3.84
CA GLU A 5 -28.14 4.81 -5.28
C GLU A 5 -26.83 5.44 -5.77
N THR A 6 -25.89 4.60 -6.20
CA THR A 6 -24.59 5.04 -6.73
C THR A 6 -24.75 5.52 -8.17
N THR A 7 -24.42 6.79 -8.45
CA THR A 7 -24.40 7.36 -9.81
C THR A 7 -23.02 7.21 -10.43
N ALA A 8 -22.95 7.07 -11.77
CA ALA A 8 -21.73 6.85 -12.55
C ALA A 8 -20.60 7.90 -12.39
N ALA A 9 -20.89 9.06 -11.77
CA ALA A 9 -19.89 10.08 -11.45
C ALA A 9 -19.04 9.74 -10.21
N ASP A 10 -19.55 8.93 -9.27
CA ASP A 10 -18.80 8.43 -8.10
C ASP A 10 -17.85 7.27 -8.45
N ALA A 11 -18.01 6.68 -9.64
CA ALA A 11 -17.17 5.58 -10.12
C ALA A 11 -15.84 6.07 -10.73
N ALA A 12 -15.67 7.38 -10.91
CA ALA A 12 -14.42 7.95 -11.38
C ALA A 12 -13.44 8.14 -10.21
N HIS A 13 -12.43 7.26 -10.14
CA HIS A 13 -11.14 7.55 -9.49
C HIS A 13 -11.02 7.48 -7.96
N TYR A 14 -11.61 6.48 -7.30
CA TYR A 14 -10.91 5.91 -6.14
C TYR A 14 -10.01 4.77 -6.62
N SER A 15 -9.02 5.09 -7.47
CA SER A 15 -7.79 4.30 -7.44
C SER A 15 -7.14 4.62 -6.11
N LYS A 16 -7.63 3.99 -5.04
CA LYS A 16 -6.86 3.98 -3.82
C LYS A 16 -5.62 3.19 -4.16
N GLU A 17 -4.54 3.94 -4.35
CA GLU A 17 -3.18 3.48 -4.43
C GLU A 17 -2.87 2.77 -3.10
N PHE A 18 -3.42 1.57 -2.91
CA PHE A 18 -3.33 0.77 -1.70
C PHE A 18 -1.89 0.28 -1.47
N GLY A 19 -1.00 0.47 -2.44
CA GLY A 19 0.40 0.08 -2.38
C GLY A 19 1.24 0.90 -3.35
N SER A 20 2.54 0.95 -3.07
CA SER A 20 3.57 1.48 -3.96
C SER A 20 4.34 0.32 -4.58
N ASP A 21 4.86 0.47 -5.79
CA ASP A 21 5.83 -0.47 -6.36
C ASP A 21 7.26 -0.23 -5.84
N MET A 22 7.41 0.67 -4.87
CA MET A 22 8.68 1.02 -4.24
C MET A 22 8.80 0.38 -2.86
N CYS A 23 9.98 -0.14 -2.56
CA CYS A 23 10.32 -0.69 -1.26
C CYS A 23 10.23 0.40 -0.20
N ALA A 24 9.38 0.18 0.82
CA ALA A 24 9.17 1.15 1.88
C ALA A 24 10.42 1.41 2.74
N SER A 25 11.38 0.48 2.74
CA SER A 25 12.63 0.61 3.52
C SER A 25 13.77 1.27 2.71
N CYS A 26 14.03 0.81 1.48
CA CYS A 26 15.20 1.27 0.72
C CYS A 26 14.85 2.12 -0.52
N GLY A 27 13.57 2.35 -0.82
CA GLY A 27 13.12 3.16 -1.94
C GLY A 27 13.42 2.58 -3.33
N ARG A 28 13.84 1.32 -3.45
CA ARG A 28 14.04 0.66 -4.76
C ARG A 28 12.73 0.12 -5.30
N ARG A 29 12.57 0.14 -6.63
CA ARG A 29 11.45 -0.52 -7.31
C ARG A 29 11.48 -2.02 -7.04
N ILE A 30 10.33 -2.57 -6.70
CA ILE A 30 10.15 -3.97 -6.39
C ILE A 30 9.96 -4.76 -7.68
N ASP A 31 10.71 -5.85 -7.79
CA ASP A 31 10.45 -6.86 -8.80
C ASP A 31 9.16 -7.62 -8.45
N THR A 32 8.14 -7.45 -9.28
CA THR A 32 6.80 -8.02 -9.14
C THR A 32 6.64 -9.41 -9.75
N THR A 33 7.69 -9.98 -10.34
CA THR A 33 7.65 -11.33 -10.94
C THR A 33 7.74 -12.44 -9.89
N GLN A 34 8.01 -12.09 -8.64
CA GLN A 34 8.16 -13.00 -7.53
C GLN A 34 7.36 -12.50 -6.33
N TRP A 35 7.10 -13.41 -5.39
CA TRP A 35 6.49 -13.03 -4.12
C TRP A 35 7.42 -12.11 -3.32
N ARG A 36 6.83 -11.10 -2.66
CA ARG A 36 7.55 -10.07 -1.90
C ARG A 36 6.90 -9.85 -0.55
N PRO A 37 7.69 -9.64 0.52
CA PRO A 37 7.14 -9.37 1.84
C PRO A 37 6.36 -8.06 1.87
N ALA A 38 5.34 -8.01 2.73
CA ALA A 38 4.51 -6.84 2.93
C ALA A 38 4.07 -6.70 4.40
N SER A 39 3.80 -5.48 4.81
CA SER A 39 3.28 -5.09 6.13
C SER A 39 2.16 -4.07 5.97
N THR A 40 1.27 -3.97 6.96
CA THR A 40 0.25 -2.92 7.00
C THR A 40 0.58 -1.91 8.09
N GLY A 41 0.28 -0.64 7.84
CA GLY A 41 0.52 0.45 8.78
C GLY A 41 -0.38 1.64 8.50
N ARG A 42 0.02 2.81 9.02
CA ARG A 42 -0.62 4.09 8.73
C ARG A 42 0.36 5.03 8.02
N ASP A 43 -0.11 5.75 7.01
CA ASP A 43 0.66 6.82 6.37
C ASP A 43 0.72 8.10 7.23
N ASP A 44 1.37 9.14 6.71
CA ASP A 44 1.50 10.46 7.34
C ASP A 44 0.17 11.18 7.55
N THR A 45 -0.86 10.83 6.77
CA THR A 45 -2.23 11.30 6.95
C THR A 45 -3.05 10.45 7.93
N GLY A 46 -2.45 9.42 8.51
CA GLY A 46 -3.09 8.48 9.44
C GLY A 46 -4.01 7.46 8.74
N ARG A 47 -3.97 7.33 7.42
CA ARG A 47 -4.77 6.35 6.66
C ARG A 47 -4.08 5.01 6.62
N TYR A 48 -4.86 3.93 6.61
CA TYR A 48 -4.33 2.58 6.43
C TYR A 48 -3.63 2.45 5.06
N GLN A 49 -2.38 1.99 5.10
CA GLN A 49 -1.54 1.78 3.92
C GLN A 49 -0.84 0.41 3.99
N MET A 50 -0.68 -0.23 2.83
CA MET A 50 0.16 -1.42 2.68
C MET A 50 1.56 -1.01 2.20
N TYR A 51 2.58 -1.55 2.86
CA TYR A 51 3.99 -1.35 2.56
C TYR A 51 4.57 -2.67 2.06
N VAL A 52 5.28 -2.61 0.95
CA VAL A 52 5.93 -3.76 0.31
C VAL A 52 7.44 -3.61 0.38
N PHE A 53 8.17 -4.72 0.40
CA PHE A 53 9.61 -4.75 0.64
C PHE A 53 10.34 -5.64 -0.37
N CYS A 54 11.61 -5.32 -0.64
CA CYS A 54 12.44 -6.13 -1.53
C CYS A 54 12.65 -7.55 -0.99
N ASN A 55 12.84 -7.68 0.32
CA ASN A 55 13.18 -8.91 1.03
C ASN A 55 12.85 -8.76 2.54
N GLU A 56 13.02 -9.85 3.29
CA GLU A 56 12.76 -9.88 4.73
C GLU A 56 13.64 -8.90 5.52
N ASP A 57 14.89 -8.67 5.09
CA ASP A 57 15.78 -7.70 5.75
C ASP A 57 15.22 -6.28 5.69
N CYS A 58 14.74 -5.86 4.51
CA CYS A 58 14.08 -4.56 4.35
C CYS A 58 12.80 -4.46 5.20
N ARG A 59 12.04 -5.56 5.33
CA ARG A 59 10.84 -5.58 6.18
C ARG A 59 11.21 -5.46 7.65
N GLY A 60 12.23 -6.18 8.11
CA GLY A 60 12.73 -6.17 9.49
C GLY A 60 13.24 -4.78 9.89
N ASN A 61 14.15 -4.21 9.10
CA ASN A 61 14.70 -2.88 9.36
C ASN A 61 13.61 -1.79 9.46
N TRP A 62 12.55 -1.91 8.66
CA TRP A 62 11.42 -0.99 8.72
C TRP A 62 10.55 -1.19 9.97
N ALA A 63 10.37 -2.43 10.44
CA ALA A 63 9.59 -2.71 11.65
C ALA A 63 10.31 -2.29 12.95
N ASP A 64 11.64 -2.24 12.91
CA ASP A 64 12.49 -1.85 14.04
C ASP A 64 12.74 -0.32 14.10
N SER A 65 12.22 0.44 13.13
CA SER A 65 12.30 1.91 13.05
C SER A 65 11.11 2.59 13.73
#